data_AF-A0A9P9S898-F1
#
_entry.id   AF-A0A9P9S898-F1
#
_cell.length_a   1.000
_cell.length_b   1.000
_cell.length_c   1.000
_cell.angle_alpha   90.00
_cell.angle_beta   90.00
_cell.angle_gamma   90.00
#
_symmetry.space_group_name_H-M   'P 1'
#
loop_
_entity.id
_entity.type
_entity.pdbx_description
1 polymer ?
#
loop_
_entity_poly.entity_id
_entity_poly.type
_entity_poly.pdbx_seq_one_letter_code
_entity_poly.pdbx_strand_id
1 'polypeptide(L)'
;MGKSTPITETSSPISPSSSSSPGKSKPKSKPEDPSPTEFYTITANNSKLYNLSLIPSDSTSPLYHITNSSFTPKKPDVTLTSKTATGPILGVIKLSALSDNVVGLGDPSSLTAEKDVQWERFKSMKDWSHGRYEFDFVDGETGQRRTFTWRRTRQGLFDDQPDMELAENVGGMSGGEAELGEVLAVYKGCQGFFSRVRGRFFLRRGWRVRSLREGGGKSSGEVDEEDDREGGGDWEVMVLLTGCGAIETARRRSRARRGAGGGGGAG
;
A
#
# COMPACT_ATOMS: atom_id res chain seq x y z
N MET A 1 -11.81 55.97 71.62
CA MET A 1 -10.39 56.34 71.76
C MET A 1 -9.60 55.08 71.42
N GLY A 2 -9.08 54.85 70.22
CA GLY A 2 -8.41 55.74 69.30
C GLY A 2 -6.90 55.58 69.50
N LYS A 3 -6.28 54.63 68.77
CA LYS A 3 -4.89 54.60 68.27
C LYS A 3 -4.50 53.17 67.85
N SER A 4 -4.45 52.91 66.55
CA SER A 4 -3.53 51.93 65.95
C SER A 4 -2.93 52.56 64.70
N THR A 5 -1.61 52.51 64.67
CA THR A 5 -0.66 53.05 63.70
C THR A 5 -0.70 52.34 62.34
N PRO A 6 -0.17 53.00 61.29
CA PRO A 6 -0.08 52.44 59.94
C PRO A 6 1.19 51.59 59.79
N ILE A 7 1.11 50.54 58.97
CA ILE A 7 2.28 49.86 58.41
C ILE A 7 2.17 49.89 56.89
N THR A 8 3.14 50.57 56.30
CA THR A 8 3.41 50.69 54.88
C THR A 8 4.17 49.44 54.44
N GLU A 9 3.61 48.65 53.52
CA GLU A 9 4.39 47.67 52.78
C GLU A 9 4.45 48.05 51.30
N THR A 10 5.68 48.31 50.89
CA THR A 10 6.15 48.66 49.56
C THR A 10 5.95 47.48 48.61
N SER A 11 5.04 47.63 47.65
CA SER A 11 4.91 46.71 46.52
C SER A 11 6.05 46.94 45.52
N SER A 12 6.98 45.99 45.42
CA SER A 12 7.96 45.94 44.32
C SER A 12 7.34 45.36 43.05
N PRO A 13 7.71 45.84 41.85
CA PRO A 13 7.16 45.37 40.58
C PRO A 13 7.75 44.01 40.19
N ILE A 14 6.87 43.04 39.93
CA ILE A 14 7.20 41.73 39.37
C ILE A 14 7.70 41.93 37.94
N SER A 15 8.96 41.61 37.70
CA SER A 15 9.54 41.54 36.36
C SER A 15 9.00 40.31 35.62
N PRO A 16 8.73 40.38 34.30
CA PRO A 16 8.26 39.24 33.54
C PRO A 16 9.38 38.20 33.42
N SER A 17 9.18 37.04 34.05
CA SER A 17 10.02 35.87 33.86
C SER A 17 9.94 35.43 32.39
N SER A 18 11.09 35.45 31.74
CA SER A 18 11.34 34.92 30.41
C SER A 18 10.85 33.48 30.28
N SER A 19 9.80 33.29 29.48
CA SER A 19 9.37 31.97 29.03
C SER A 19 10.45 31.39 28.12
N SER A 20 11.31 30.53 28.67
CA SER A 20 12.22 29.69 27.91
C SER A 20 11.40 28.69 27.09
N SER A 21 11.24 29.00 25.80
CA SER A 21 10.66 28.09 24.83
C SER A 21 11.43 26.75 24.86
N PRO A 22 10.75 25.59 25.02
CA PRO A 22 11.40 24.31 24.85
C PRO A 22 11.81 24.18 23.38
N GLY A 23 13.12 24.03 23.17
CA GLY A 23 13.70 23.79 21.86
C GLY A 23 13.03 22.60 21.19
N LYS A 24 12.21 22.87 20.16
CA LYS A 24 11.77 21.86 19.20
C LYS A 24 12.99 21.44 18.38
N SER A 25 13.80 20.53 18.92
CA SER A 25 14.71 19.74 18.10
C SER A 25 13.85 18.85 17.20
N LYS A 26 13.67 19.27 15.95
CA LYS A 26 13.14 18.42 14.88
C LYS A 26 14.22 17.38 14.55
N PRO A 27 14.04 16.07 14.79
CA PRO A 27 14.78 15.12 13.98
C PRO A 27 14.10 15.13 12.62
N LYS A 28 14.72 15.85 11.66
CA LYS A 28 14.38 15.74 10.24
C LYS A 28 15.22 14.60 9.65
N SER A 29 15.17 13.41 10.26
CA SER A 29 15.69 12.21 9.59
C SER A 29 14.74 11.93 8.42
N LYS A 30 15.32 11.80 7.24
CA LYS A 30 14.62 11.22 6.09
C LYS A 30 14.14 9.83 6.56
N PRO A 31 12.86 9.46 6.34
CA PRO A 31 12.40 8.13 6.73
C PRO A 31 13.33 7.11 6.07
N GLU A 32 13.98 6.32 6.91
CA GLU A 32 14.94 5.30 6.48
C GLU A 32 14.19 4.16 5.82
N ASP A 33 14.84 3.51 4.85
CA ASP A 33 14.28 2.32 4.21
C ASP A 33 14.22 1.18 5.26
N PRO A 34 13.23 0.28 5.20
CA PRO A 34 13.15 -0.87 6.11
C PRO A 34 14.41 -1.73 6.07
N SER A 35 14.71 -2.40 7.20
CA SER A 35 15.93 -3.21 7.32
C SER A 35 16.02 -4.30 6.23
N PRO A 36 17.14 -4.42 5.50
CA PRO A 36 17.31 -5.42 4.44
C PRO A 36 17.38 -6.87 4.97
N THR A 37 17.63 -7.05 6.27
CA THR A 37 17.60 -8.38 6.91
C THR A 37 16.18 -8.85 7.19
N GLU A 38 15.25 -7.91 7.38
CA GLU A 38 13.85 -8.21 7.69
C GLU A 38 12.98 -8.13 6.44
N PHE A 39 13.33 -7.29 5.47
CA PHE A 39 12.57 -7.09 4.25
C PHE A 39 13.42 -7.43 3.02
N TYR A 40 12.80 -8.03 2.01
CA TYR A 40 13.34 -8.07 0.65
C TYR A 40 12.71 -6.98 -0.20
N THR A 41 13.44 -6.48 -1.19
CA THR A 41 13.05 -5.29 -1.94
C THR A 41 12.73 -5.63 -3.39
N ILE A 42 11.62 -5.09 -3.89
CA ILE A 42 11.21 -5.12 -5.30
C ILE A 42 11.09 -3.68 -5.80
N THR A 43 11.88 -3.32 -6.80
CA THR A 43 11.84 -1.99 -7.41
C THR A 43 10.79 -1.94 -8.51
N ALA A 44 9.90 -0.95 -8.43
CA ALA A 44 8.90 -0.69 -9.47
C ALA A 44 9.42 0.34 -10.47
N ASN A 45 9.72 -0.09 -11.68
CA ASN A 45 10.22 0.74 -12.78
C ASN A 45 9.14 1.02 -13.81
N ASN A 46 9.14 2.20 -14.41
CA ASN A 46 8.23 2.54 -15.49
C ASN A 46 8.63 1.78 -16.76
N SER A 47 7.72 0.99 -17.34
CA SER A 47 8.01 0.20 -18.54
C SER A 47 7.49 0.90 -19.81
N LYS A 48 6.20 1.24 -19.85
CA LYS A 48 5.53 2.05 -20.90
C LYS A 48 4.30 2.75 -20.31
N LEU A 49 4.15 4.05 -20.54
CA LEU A 49 3.06 4.87 -20.00
C LEU A 49 2.96 4.79 -18.45
N TYR A 50 2.01 3.99 -17.97
CA TYR A 50 1.67 3.77 -16.57
C TYR A 50 1.94 2.33 -16.11
N ASN A 51 2.47 1.49 -16.99
CA ASN A 51 2.81 0.10 -16.70
C ASN A 51 4.13 0.03 -15.94
N LEU A 52 4.27 -1.01 -15.10
CA LEU A 52 5.45 -1.19 -14.26
C LEU A 52 6.15 -2.50 -14.58
N SER A 53 7.47 -2.49 -14.51
CA SER A 53 8.30 -3.69 -14.39
C SER A 53 8.78 -3.77 -12.95
N LEU A 54 8.54 -4.91 -12.31
CA LEU A 54 8.91 -5.16 -10.93
C LEU A 54 10.18 -6.01 -10.92
N ILE A 55 11.27 -5.45 -10.39
CA ILE A 55 12.61 -6.03 -10.43
C ILE A 55 13.09 -6.24 -8.98
N PRO A 56 13.25 -7.49 -8.52
CA PRO A 56 13.86 -7.81 -7.22
C PRO A 56 15.26 -7.22 -7.09
N SER A 57 15.68 -6.91 -5.85
CA SER A 57 17.01 -6.30 -5.60
C SER A 57 18.19 -7.20 -5.95
N ASP A 58 17.99 -8.50 -5.99
CA ASP A 58 18.97 -9.54 -6.30
C ASP A 58 18.95 -9.96 -7.79
N SER A 59 18.09 -9.34 -8.61
CA SER A 59 17.97 -9.63 -10.03
C SER A 59 18.11 -8.39 -10.91
N THR A 60 18.51 -8.59 -12.16
CA THR A 60 18.48 -7.57 -13.22
C THR A 60 17.29 -7.74 -14.17
N SER A 61 16.64 -8.90 -14.15
CA SER A 61 15.47 -9.21 -14.96
C SER A 61 14.18 -8.94 -14.18
N PRO A 62 13.10 -8.45 -14.83
CA PRO A 62 11.81 -8.31 -14.18
C PRO A 62 11.26 -9.67 -13.75
N LEU A 63 10.83 -9.74 -12.50
CA LEU A 63 10.08 -10.87 -11.96
C LEU A 63 8.61 -10.78 -12.38
N TYR A 64 8.07 -9.57 -12.36
CA TYR A 64 6.69 -9.31 -12.77
C TYR A 64 6.56 -8.09 -13.68
N HIS A 65 5.46 -8.09 -14.42
CA HIS A 65 5.00 -6.94 -15.17
C HIS A 65 3.58 -6.57 -14.75
N ILE A 66 3.37 -5.28 -14.47
CA ILE A 66 2.09 -4.69 -14.15
C ILE A 66 1.58 -3.91 -15.36
N THR A 67 0.40 -4.28 -15.83
CA THR A 67 -0.36 -3.49 -16.79
C THR A 67 -1.44 -2.70 -16.07
N ASN A 68 -1.37 -1.37 -16.18
CA ASN A 68 -2.37 -0.46 -15.63
C ASN A 68 -3.29 0.03 -16.75
N SER A 69 -4.53 -0.43 -16.74
CA SER A 69 -5.55 -0.03 -17.70
C SER A 69 -6.54 0.91 -17.04
N SER A 70 -6.56 2.17 -17.47
CA SER A 70 -7.58 3.12 -17.02
C SER A 70 -8.63 3.27 -18.12
N PHE A 71 -9.92 3.16 -17.78
CA PHE A 71 -11.06 3.50 -18.67
C PHE A 71 -11.24 2.61 -19.92
N THR A 72 -10.82 1.35 -19.89
CA THR A 72 -11.17 0.40 -20.97
C THR A 72 -12.29 -0.55 -20.51
N PRO A 73 -13.47 -0.53 -21.17
CA PRO A 73 -14.54 -1.46 -20.84
C PRO A 73 -14.06 -2.91 -20.92
N LYS A 74 -14.46 -3.74 -19.94
CA LYS A 74 -14.21 -5.19 -19.86
C LYS A 74 -12.78 -5.65 -19.58
N LYS A 75 -11.80 -4.74 -19.42
CA LYS A 75 -10.44 -5.11 -19.00
C LYS A 75 -10.25 -4.84 -17.50
N PRO A 76 -9.50 -5.68 -16.78
CA PRO A 76 -9.08 -5.36 -15.42
C PRO A 76 -8.26 -4.07 -15.38
N ASP A 77 -8.34 -3.36 -14.26
CA ASP A 77 -7.69 -2.07 -14.06
C ASP A 77 -6.21 -2.20 -13.77
N VAL A 78 -5.84 -3.26 -13.04
CA VAL A 78 -4.46 -3.68 -12.79
C VAL A 78 -4.37 -5.17 -13.11
N THR A 79 -3.40 -5.55 -13.93
CA THR A 79 -3.09 -6.95 -14.22
C THR A 79 -1.62 -7.20 -13.91
N LEU A 80 -1.33 -8.24 -13.12
CA LEU A 80 0.02 -8.70 -12.82
C LEU A 80 0.31 -9.97 -13.63
N THR A 81 1.42 -9.94 -14.36
CA THR A 81 1.89 -11.02 -15.24
C THR A 81 3.30 -11.43 -14.86
N SER A 82 3.65 -12.69 -15.09
CA SER A 82 5.00 -13.21 -14.85
C SER A 82 5.98 -12.67 -15.92
N LYS A 83 7.09 -12.07 -15.46
CA LYS A 83 8.24 -11.53 -16.21
C LYS A 83 7.93 -10.42 -17.24
N THR A 84 6.92 -10.59 -18.09
CA THR A 84 6.60 -9.69 -19.21
C THR A 84 5.09 -9.48 -19.36
N ALA A 85 4.69 -8.43 -20.08
CA ALA A 85 3.27 -8.07 -20.28
C ALA A 85 2.42 -9.14 -21.00
N THR A 86 3.07 -10.10 -21.67
CA THR A 86 2.43 -11.21 -22.38
C THR A 86 2.65 -12.54 -21.67
N GLY A 87 3.27 -12.52 -20.49
CA GLY A 87 3.45 -13.72 -19.68
C GLY A 87 2.14 -14.17 -19.03
N PRO A 88 2.16 -15.33 -18.35
CA PRO A 88 1.00 -15.83 -17.60
C PRO A 88 0.45 -14.78 -16.64
N ILE A 89 -0.88 -14.64 -16.60
CA ILE A 89 -1.57 -13.76 -15.66
C ILE A 89 -1.55 -14.43 -14.29
N LEU A 90 -0.98 -13.74 -13.31
CA LEU A 90 -0.90 -14.20 -11.93
C LEU A 90 -2.03 -13.63 -11.07
N GLY A 91 -2.59 -12.49 -11.48
CA GLY A 91 -3.80 -11.96 -10.87
C GLY A 91 -4.17 -10.58 -11.39
N VAL A 92 -5.32 -10.11 -10.93
CA VAL A 92 -5.97 -8.90 -11.43
C VAL A 92 -6.67 -8.12 -10.32
N ILE A 93 -6.84 -6.82 -10.53
CA ILE A 93 -7.75 -5.98 -9.76
C ILE A 93 -8.77 -5.34 -10.69
N LYS A 94 -10.03 -5.37 -10.26
CA LYS A 94 -11.14 -4.63 -10.88
C LYS A 94 -11.56 -3.52 -9.93
N LEU A 95 -11.39 -2.28 -10.37
CA LEU A 95 -11.76 -1.05 -9.66
C LEU A 95 -13.05 -0.50 -10.28
N SER A 96 -14.16 -0.65 -9.55
CA SER A 96 -15.47 -0.22 -10.01
C SER A 96 -15.90 1.07 -9.33
N ALA A 97 -16.59 1.93 -10.09
CA ALA A 97 -17.28 3.08 -9.52
C ALA A 97 -18.67 2.73 -8.98
N LEU A 98 -19.25 1.60 -9.43
CA LEU A 98 -20.66 1.23 -9.22
C LEU A 98 -20.86 -0.04 -8.41
N SER A 99 -19.80 -0.81 -8.18
CA SER A 99 -19.80 -2.06 -7.43
C SER A 99 -18.59 -2.12 -6.51
N ASP A 100 -18.50 -3.16 -5.68
CA ASP A 100 -17.30 -3.40 -4.88
C ASP A 100 -16.08 -3.65 -5.78
N ASN A 101 -14.92 -3.18 -5.33
CA ASN A 101 -13.67 -3.53 -5.99
C ASN A 101 -13.27 -4.93 -5.53
N VAL A 102 -12.62 -5.66 -6.42
CA VAL A 102 -12.19 -7.03 -6.16
C VAL A 102 -10.78 -7.25 -6.67
N VAL A 103 -10.05 -8.09 -5.96
CA VAL A 103 -8.76 -8.64 -6.37
C VAL A 103 -8.95 -10.13 -6.65
N GLY A 104 -8.37 -10.62 -7.73
CA GLY A 104 -8.41 -12.03 -8.11
C GLY A 104 -6.99 -12.57 -8.26
N LEU A 105 -6.66 -13.64 -7.55
CA LEU A 105 -5.41 -14.39 -7.74
C LEU A 105 -5.66 -15.51 -8.75
N GLY A 106 -4.87 -15.56 -9.82
CA GLY A 106 -5.06 -16.45 -10.98
C GLY A 106 -5.51 -15.72 -12.25
N ASP A 107 -5.68 -16.47 -13.34
CA ASP A 107 -6.06 -15.94 -14.65
C ASP A 107 -7.59 -15.89 -14.83
N PRO A 108 -8.23 -14.70 -14.85
CA PRO A 108 -9.67 -14.57 -15.04
C PRO A 108 -10.14 -14.84 -16.47
N SER A 109 -9.22 -14.97 -17.43
CA SER A 109 -9.52 -15.29 -18.83
C SER A 109 -9.44 -16.78 -19.14
N SER A 110 -8.99 -17.59 -18.17
CA SER A 110 -8.99 -19.05 -18.29
C SER A 110 -10.42 -19.60 -18.43
N LEU A 111 -10.58 -20.67 -19.23
CA LEU A 111 -11.85 -21.38 -19.36
C LEU A 111 -12.34 -21.99 -18.03
N THR A 112 -11.43 -22.14 -17.05
CA THR A 112 -11.70 -22.62 -15.69
C THR A 112 -11.71 -21.48 -14.66
N ALA A 113 -11.76 -20.21 -15.09
CA ALA A 113 -11.58 -19.04 -14.22
C ALA A 113 -12.48 -19.00 -12.98
N GLU A 114 -13.69 -19.56 -13.02
CA GLU A 114 -14.55 -19.64 -11.83
C GLU A 114 -14.02 -20.57 -10.74
N LYS A 115 -13.20 -21.57 -11.10
CA LYS A 115 -12.58 -22.53 -10.17
C LYS A 115 -11.14 -22.20 -9.84
N ASP A 116 -10.44 -21.51 -10.75
CA ASP A 116 -8.99 -21.29 -10.66
C ASP A 116 -8.62 -19.88 -10.14
N VAL A 117 -9.61 -18.97 -10.04
CA VAL A 117 -9.38 -17.62 -9.51
C VAL A 117 -9.94 -17.48 -8.10
N GLN A 118 -9.07 -17.17 -7.15
CA GLN A 118 -9.48 -16.78 -5.80
C GLN A 118 -9.83 -15.29 -5.80
N TRP A 119 -11.14 -15.00 -5.82
CA TRP A 119 -11.65 -13.63 -5.74
C TRP A 119 -11.81 -13.19 -4.28
N GLU A 120 -11.23 -12.04 -3.97
CA GLU A 120 -11.31 -11.41 -2.66
C GLU A 120 -11.72 -9.94 -2.76
N ARG A 121 -12.23 -9.43 -1.64
CA ARG A 121 -12.67 -8.04 -1.49
C ARG A 121 -11.46 -7.10 -1.52
N PHE A 122 -11.58 -5.98 -2.23
CA PHE A 122 -10.67 -4.84 -2.14
C PHE A 122 -11.48 -3.55 -1.93
N LYS A 123 -11.16 -2.76 -0.92
CA LYS A 123 -11.98 -1.59 -0.56
C LYS A 123 -11.11 -0.41 -0.23
N SER A 124 -11.39 0.73 -0.84
CA SER A 124 -10.87 1.99 -0.33
C SER A 124 -11.80 2.53 0.76
N MET A 125 -11.22 2.82 1.92
CA MET A 125 -11.99 3.30 3.07
C MET A 125 -12.34 4.77 2.91
N LYS A 126 -13.59 5.10 3.25
CA LYS A 126 -14.15 6.47 3.18
C LYS A 126 -13.82 7.26 4.44
N ASP A 127 -12.62 7.08 4.96
CA ASP A 127 -12.16 7.85 6.11
C ASP A 127 -11.77 9.26 5.63
N TRP A 128 -11.80 10.25 6.52
CA TRP A 128 -11.48 11.65 6.20
C TRP A 128 -10.18 11.84 5.41
N SER A 129 -9.17 10.98 5.65
CA SER A 129 -7.88 11.05 4.96
C SER A 129 -7.87 10.37 3.59
N HIS A 130 -8.84 9.50 3.27
CA HIS A 130 -8.83 8.60 2.11
C HIS A 130 -7.52 7.82 1.93
N GLY A 131 -6.83 7.54 3.05
CA GLY A 131 -5.50 6.95 3.08
C GLY A 131 -5.47 5.49 3.44
N ARG A 132 -6.62 4.81 3.56
CA ARG A 132 -6.69 3.38 3.92
C ARG A 132 -7.34 2.56 2.81
N TYR A 133 -6.75 1.41 2.54
CA TYR A 133 -7.23 0.43 1.57
C TYR A 133 -7.17 -0.95 2.21
N GLU A 134 -8.32 -1.60 2.29
CA GLU A 134 -8.45 -2.91 2.92
C GLU A 134 -8.63 -3.99 1.86
N PHE A 135 -8.10 -5.17 2.14
CA PHE A 135 -8.45 -6.38 1.42
C PHE A 135 -8.58 -7.56 2.36
N ASP A 136 -9.35 -8.55 1.93
CA ASP A 136 -9.43 -9.82 2.61
C ASP A 136 -8.56 -10.85 1.91
N PHE A 137 -8.10 -11.83 2.65
CA PHE A 137 -7.45 -13.00 2.07
C PHE A 137 -7.77 -14.22 2.93
N VAL A 138 -8.34 -15.25 2.31
CA VAL A 138 -8.54 -16.53 2.97
C VAL A 138 -7.23 -17.29 2.96
N ASP A 139 -6.78 -17.64 4.16
CA ASP A 139 -5.62 -18.49 4.38
C ASP A 139 -5.95 -19.93 4.01
N GLY A 140 -5.24 -20.48 3.02
CA GLY A 140 -5.41 -21.83 2.54
C GLY A 140 -4.97 -22.91 3.52
N GLU A 141 -4.13 -22.60 4.51
CA GLU A 141 -3.75 -23.56 5.55
C GLU A 141 -4.83 -23.65 6.65
N THR A 142 -5.31 -22.50 7.13
CA THR A 142 -6.21 -22.43 8.28
C THR A 142 -7.69 -22.30 7.92
N GLY A 143 -7.99 -21.96 6.67
CA GLY A 143 -9.34 -21.60 6.20
C GLY A 143 -9.85 -20.27 6.75
N GLN A 144 -9.07 -19.54 7.55
CA GLN A 144 -9.51 -18.31 8.18
C GLN A 144 -9.45 -17.14 7.20
N ARG A 145 -10.49 -16.30 7.23
CA ARG A 145 -10.50 -15.02 6.51
C ARG A 145 -9.77 -13.97 7.33
N ARG A 146 -8.69 -13.43 6.77
CA ARG A 146 -7.86 -12.39 7.37
C ARG A 146 -8.06 -11.09 6.61
N THR A 147 -8.00 -9.96 7.32
CA THR A 147 -8.15 -8.63 6.71
C THR A 147 -6.86 -7.85 6.88
N PHE A 148 -6.44 -7.18 5.82
CA PHE A 148 -5.20 -6.42 5.76
C PHE A 148 -5.47 -4.99 5.31
N THR A 149 -4.69 -4.06 5.84
CA THR A 149 -4.81 -2.63 5.50
C THR A 149 -3.51 -2.08 4.97
N TRP A 150 -3.55 -1.57 3.73
CA TRP A 150 -2.60 -0.57 3.26
C TRP A 150 -2.99 0.79 3.83
N ARG A 151 -2.13 1.36 4.68
CA ARG A 151 -2.28 2.70 5.24
C ARG A 151 -1.22 3.62 4.68
N ARG A 152 -1.67 4.76 4.14
CA ARG A 152 -0.82 5.86 3.71
C ARG A 152 -0.09 6.46 4.91
N THR A 153 1.23 6.49 4.84
CA THR A 153 2.09 7.11 5.88
C THR A 153 2.59 8.48 5.47
N ARG A 154 2.71 8.73 4.16
CA ARG A 154 3.10 10.03 3.62
C ARG A 154 2.49 10.29 2.26
N GLN A 155 2.12 11.53 1.99
CA GLN A 155 1.80 12.01 0.65
C GLN A 155 2.11 13.50 0.56
N GLY A 156 3.03 13.87 -0.34
CA GLY A 156 3.23 15.26 -0.70
C GLY A 156 2.04 15.82 -1.48
N LEU A 157 1.92 17.14 -1.50
CA LEU A 157 0.82 17.87 -2.14
C LEU A 157 0.69 17.61 -3.65
N PHE A 158 1.77 17.19 -4.31
CA PHE A 158 1.81 16.95 -5.76
C PHE A 158 2.05 15.49 -6.13
N ASP A 159 2.17 14.64 -5.13
CA ASP A 159 2.65 13.26 -5.25
C ASP A 159 1.53 12.35 -5.74
N ASP A 160 1.77 11.63 -6.83
CA ASP A 160 0.86 10.61 -7.36
C ASP A 160 1.22 9.18 -6.89
N GLN A 161 2.30 9.04 -6.12
CA GLN A 161 2.77 7.80 -5.49
C GLN A 161 2.91 8.02 -3.97
N PRO A 162 1.87 7.74 -3.15
CA PRO A 162 2.00 7.87 -1.70
C PRO A 162 2.95 6.82 -1.11
N ASP A 163 3.56 7.12 0.04
CA ASP A 163 4.18 6.07 0.87
C ASP A 163 3.09 5.35 1.64
N MET A 164 3.17 4.03 1.73
CA MET A 164 2.18 3.18 2.38
C MET A 164 2.84 2.04 3.16
N GLU A 165 2.14 1.55 4.17
CA GLU A 165 2.50 0.36 4.93
C GLU A 165 1.31 -0.60 4.93
N LEU A 166 1.60 -1.89 4.82
CA LEU A 166 0.65 -2.98 4.92
C LEU A 166 0.80 -3.64 6.28
N ALA A 167 -0.31 -3.88 6.95
CA ALA A 167 -0.37 -4.68 8.16
C ALA A 167 -1.67 -5.49 8.18
N GLU A 168 -1.66 -6.57 8.94
CA GLU A 168 -2.89 -7.29 9.29
C GLU A 168 -3.71 -6.50 10.31
N ASN A 169 -5.03 -6.59 10.20
CA ASN A 169 -5.93 -5.97 11.16
C ASN A 169 -6.11 -6.92 12.35
N VAL A 170 -5.79 -6.43 13.55
CA VAL A 170 -5.87 -7.22 14.79
C VAL A 170 -7.31 -7.68 15.01
N GLY A 171 -7.49 -8.97 15.28
CA GLY A 171 -8.81 -9.58 15.48
C GLY A 171 -9.72 -9.56 14.24
N GLY A 172 -9.18 -9.27 13.04
CA GLY A 172 -9.97 -9.20 11.80
C GLY A 172 -10.90 -7.98 11.71
N MET A 173 -10.67 -6.95 12.53
CA MET A 173 -11.48 -5.73 12.49
C MET A 173 -11.31 -5.00 11.15
N SER A 174 -12.34 -4.30 10.69
CA SER A 174 -12.33 -3.47 9.47
C SER A 174 -12.80 -2.07 9.85
N GLY A 175 -12.26 -1.02 9.21
CA GLY A 175 -12.66 0.36 9.52
C GLY A 175 -11.52 1.31 9.85
N GLY A 176 -11.87 2.59 10.03
CA GLY A 176 -10.93 3.63 10.44
C GLY A 176 -10.34 3.42 11.85
N GLU A 177 -11.04 2.67 12.70
CA GLU A 177 -10.61 2.33 14.07
C GLU A 177 -9.90 0.98 14.18
N ALA A 178 -9.78 0.23 13.08
CA ALA A 178 -9.07 -1.04 13.10
C ALA A 178 -7.64 -0.85 13.59
N GLU A 179 -7.29 -1.59 14.65
CA GLU A 179 -5.93 -1.71 15.15
C GLU A 179 -5.12 -2.53 14.14
N LEU A 180 -3.96 -1.99 13.75
CA LEU A 180 -3.07 -2.64 12.80
C LEU A 180 -1.95 -3.31 13.58
N GLY A 181 -1.71 -4.58 13.28
CA GLY A 181 -0.60 -5.33 13.83
C GLY A 181 0.72 -4.91 13.21
N GLU A 182 1.59 -5.90 13.07
CA GLU A 182 2.94 -5.67 12.57
C GLU A 182 2.96 -5.32 11.07
N VAL A 183 3.97 -4.55 10.66
CA VAL A 183 4.16 -4.16 9.26
C VAL A 183 4.68 -5.34 8.46
N LEU A 184 3.92 -5.73 7.44
CA LEU A 184 4.18 -6.88 6.57
C LEU A 184 4.74 -6.47 5.21
N ALA A 185 4.42 -5.27 4.76
CA ALA A 185 5.03 -4.68 3.58
C ALA A 185 5.05 -3.16 3.67
N VAL A 186 5.98 -2.55 2.94
CA VAL A 186 6.08 -1.10 2.80
C VAL A 186 6.17 -0.77 1.32
N TYR A 187 5.45 0.25 0.89
CA TYR A 187 5.66 0.88 -0.41
C TYR A 187 6.20 2.28 -0.20
N LYS A 188 7.35 2.57 -0.80
CA LYS A 188 7.93 3.93 -0.85
C LYS A 188 7.80 4.47 -2.27
N GLY A 189 7.03 5.54 -2.42
CA GLY A 189 6.83 6.22 -3.70
C GLY A 189 8.04 7.07 -4.07
N CYS A 190 8.48 6.98 -5.33
CA CYS A 190 9.52 7.87 -5.85
C CYS A 190 8.87 9.12 -6.45
N GLN A 191 9.20 10.29 -5.89
CA GLN A 191 8.57 11.58 -6.22
C GLN A 191 9.24 12.35 -7.38
N GLY A 192 10.20 11.72 -8.08
CA GLY A 192 10.98 12.39 -9.11
C GLY A 192 10.31 12.34 -10.49
N PHE A 193 9.99 13.50 -11.07
CA PHE A 193 9.34 13.62 -12.40
C PHE A 193 10.11 12.96 -13.55
N PHE A 194 11.44 12.84 -13.43
CA PHE A 194 12.33 12.23 -14.42
C PHE A 194 12.83 10.82 -14.05
N SER A 195 12.41 10.29 -12.89
CA SER A 195 12.88 8.99 -12.44
C SER A 195 12.23 7.87 -13.24
N ARG A 196 13.03 6.91 -13.72
CA ARG A 196 12.51 5.65 -14.27
C ARG A 196 11.94 4.77 -13.15
N VAL A 197 12.43 4.93 -11.93
CA VAL A 197 11.91 4.26 -10.73
C VAL A 197 10.68 5.00 -10.25
N ARG A 198 9.55 4.30 -10.12
CA ARG A 198 8.28 4.82 -9.57
C ARG A 198 8.14 4.58 -8.08
N GLY A 199 8.80 3.56 -7.55
CA GLY A 199 8.82 3.28 -6.12
C GLY A 199 9.50 1.97 -5.81
N ARG A 200 9.46 1.58 -4.54
CA ARG A 200 10.00 0.31 -4.04
C ARG A 200 9.00 -0.32 -3.09
N PHE A 201 8.79 -1.61 -3.29
CA PHE A 201 8.12 -2.47 -2.34
C PHE A 201 9.17 -3.14 -1.46
N PHE A 202 8.92 -3.17 -0.16
CA PHE A 202 9.68 -3.91 0.84
C PHE A 202 8.72 -4.93 1.41
N LEU A 203 8.95 -6.21 1.18
CA LEU A 203 8.08 -7.28 1.66
C LEU A 203 8.79 -8.03 2.77
N ARG A 204 8.06 -8.34 3.84
CA ARG A 204 8.66 -8.93 5.03
C ARG A 204 9.06 -10.38 4.76
N ARG A 205 10.30 -10.71 5.12
CA ARG A 205 10.85 -12.06 5.00
C ARG A 205 10.19 -12.98 6.02
N GLY A 206 10.00 -14.24 5.64
CA GLY A 206 9.44 -15.27 6.52
C GLY A 206 7.95 -15.13 6.82
N TRP A 207 7.28 -14.11 6.27
CA TRP A 207 5.85 -13.90 6.47
C TRP A 207 5.09 -14.17 5.18
N ARG A 208 4.09 -15.05 5.22
CA ARG A 208 3.18 -15.35 4.11
C ARG A 208 1.83 -15.87 4.60
N VAL A 209 0.82 -15.71 3.75
CA VAL A 209 -0.47 -16.42 3.84
C VAL A 209 -0.57 -17.31 2.60
N ARG A 210 -0.79 -18.62 2.76
CA ARG A 210 -1.01 -19.47 1.59
C ARG A 210 -2.37 -19.19 0.98
N SER A 211 -2.47 -19.22 -0.33
CA SER A 211 -3.77 -19.13 -1.00
C SER A 211 -4.51 -20.47 -0.94
N LEU A 212 -5.81 -20.44 -1.22
CA LEU A 212 -6.60 -21.67 -1.42
C LEU A 212 -6.12 -22.45 -2.65
N ARG A 213 -5.50 -21.77 -3.61
CA ARG A 213 -4.95 -22.37 -4.84
C ARG A 213 -3.72 -23.22 -4.54
N GLU A 214 -2.86 -22.74 -3.63
CA GLU A 214 -1.67 -23.47 -3.18
C GLU A 214 -2.02 -24.69 -2.31
N GLY A 215 -3.13 -24.65 -1.57
CA GLY A 215 -3.59 -25.75 -0.72
C GLY A 215 -4.22 -26.94 -1.47
N GLY A 216 -4.57 -26.77 -2.76
CA GLY A 216 -5.34 -27.74 -3.53
C GLY A 216 -4.55 -28.87 -4.20
N GLY A 217 -3.21 -28.88 -4.12
CA GLY A 217 -2.39 -29.81 -4.88
C GLY A 217 -1.11 -30.23 -4.17
N LYS A 218 -1.17 -31.33 -3.43
CA LYS A 218 -0.11 -32.37 -3.33
C LYS A 218 -0.64 -33.59 -2.56
N SER A 219 -1.26 -34.51 -3.29
CA SER A 219 -1.09 -35.94 -3.00
C SER A 219 0.35 -36.31 -3.37
N SER A 220 1.03 -36.99 -2.45
CA SER A 220 2.36 -37.62 -2.55
C SER A 220 2.90 -37.83 -3.98
N GLY A 221 4.02 -37.17 -4.30
CA GLY A 221 4.83 -37.47 -5.48
C GLY A 221 5.90 -36.39 -5.67
N GLU A 222 7.16 -36.78 -5.40
CA GLU A 222 8.43 -36.13 -5.74
C GLU A 222 8.56 -34.61 -5.52
N VAL A 223 9.37 -34.25 -4.52
CA VAL A 223 9.88 -32.90 -4.34
C VAL A 223 11.15 -32.78 -5.17
N ASP A 224 11.03 -32.24 -6.38
CA ASP A 224 12.17 -31.58 -7.03
C ASP A 224 12.42 -30.27 -6.26
N GLU A 225 13.45 -30.26 -5.42
CA GLU A 225 13.89 -29.12 -4.58
C GLU A 225 14.59 -28.00 -5.37
N GLU A 226 14.32 -27.86 -6.68
CA GLU A 226 15.00 -26.90 -7.55
C GLU A 226 14.04 -26.02 -8.38
N ASP A 227 13.04 -25.38 -7.77
CA ASP A 227 12.44 -24.15 -8.36
C ASP A 227 11.68 -23.21 -7.39
N ASP A 228 11.89 -23.31 -6.07
CA ASP A 228 11.18 -22.47 -5.07
C ASP A 228 11.71 -21.01 -4.98
N ARG A 229 12.45 -20.53 -6.00
CA ARG A 229 13.05 -19.17 -6.03
C ARG A 229 12.58 -18.27 -7.16
N GLU A 230 11.64 -18.68 -8.02
CA GLU A 230 11.18 -17.83 -9.13
C GLU A 230 9.91 -16.97 -8.83
N GLY A 231 9.44 -16.88 -7.58
CA GLY A 231 8.44 -15.88 -7.18
C GLY A 231 7.86 -16.14 -5.80
N GLY A 232 7.62 -15.11 -4.97
CA GLY A 232 7.24 -15.26 -3.55
C GLY A 232 5.83 -15.77 -3.25
N GLY A 233 5.29 -16.65 -4.10
CA GLY A 233 3.97 -17.29 -3.96
C GLY A 233 2.80 -16.32 -4.15
N ASP A 234 1.59 -16.84 -3.92
CA ASP A 234 0.36 -16.08 -4.09
C ASP A 234 0.24 -14.90 -3.10
N TRP A 235 0.89 -14.98 -1.93
CA TRP A 235 0.97 -13.86 -0.98
C TRP A 235 1.70 -12.65 -1.59
N GLU A 236 2.88 -12.86 -2.19
CA GLU A 236 3.63 -11.77 -2.84
C GLU A 236 2.80 -11.14 -3.95
N VAL A 237 2.15 -11.97 -4.79
CA VAL A 237 1.25 -11.50 -5.85
C VAL A 237 0.11 -10.65 -5.26
N MET A 238 -0.51 -11.11 -4.17
CA MET A 238 -1.59 -10.39 -3.49
C MET A 238 -1.14 -9.03 -2.95
N VAL A 239 0.02 -8.98 -2.29
CA VAL A 239 0.61 -7.74 -1.75
C VAL A 239 0.92 -6.75 -2.87
N LEU A 240 1.58 -7.20 -3.94
CA LEU A 240 1.94 -6.36 -5.07
C LEU A 240 0.70 -5.85 -5.82
N LEU A 241 -0.27 -6.71 -6.08
CA LEU A 241 -1.53 -6.33 -6.73
C LEU A 241 -2.26 -5.28 -5.91
N THR A 242 -2.55 -5.56 -4.63
CA THR A 242 -3.33 -4.66 -3.77
C THR A 242 -2.61 -3.34 -3.53
N GLY A 243 -1.29 -3.36 -3.38
CA GLY A 243 -0.46 -2.14 -3.32
C GLY A 243 -0.56 -1.32 -4.61
N CYS A 244 -0.42 -1.94 -5.78
CA CYS A 244 -0.62 -1.27 -7.07
C CYS A 244 -2.07 -0.77 -7.26
N GLY A 245 -3.07 -1.51 -6.80
CA GLY A 245 -4.48 -1.10 -6.83
C GLY A 245 -4.77 0.11 -5.94
N ALA A 246 -4.16 0.18 -4.76
CA ALA A 246 -4.24 1.32 -3.85
C ALA A 246 -3.61 2.59 -4.49
N ILE A 247 -2.43 2.44 -5.09
CA ILE A 247 -1.75 3.50 -5.84
C ILE A 247 -2.61 3.99 -7.01
N GLU A 248 -3.15 3.07 -7.82
CA GLU A 248 -3.98 3.44 -8.96
C GLU A 248 -5.25 4.17 -8.52
N THR A 249 -5.87 3.72 -7.43
CA THR A 249 -7.03 4.39 -6.84
C THR A 249 -6.68 5.80 -6.36
N ALA A 250 -5.53 5.98 -5.69
CA ALA A 250 -5.05 7.29 -5.26
C ALA A 250 -4.80 8.22 -6.48
N ARG A 251 -4.22 7.68 -7.55
CA ARG A 251 -3.93 8.41 -8.78
C ARG A 251 -5.19 8.86 -9.51
N ARG A 252 -6.19 7.98 -9.64
CA ARG A 252 -7.51 8.33 -10.23
C ARG A 252 -8.18 9.48 -9.49
N ARG A 253 -8.12 9.47 -8.16
CA ARG A 253 -8.64 10.56 -7.32
C ARG A 253 -7.88 11.87 -7.54
N SER A 254 -6.55 11.81 -7.58
CA SER A 254 -5.71 13.00 -7.82
C SER A 254 -6.04 13.64 -9.18
N ARG A 255 -6.23 12.83 -10.24
CA ARG A 255 -6.66 13.31 -11.56
C ARG A 255 -8.05 13.93 -11.55
N ALA A 256 -9.02 13.30 -10.88
CA ALA A 256 -10.38 13.84 -10.77
C ALA A 256 -10.41 15.23 -10.10
N ARG A 257 -9.59 15.44 -9.06
CA ARG A 257 -9.45 16.75 -8.39
C ARG A 257 -8.87 17.83 -9.30
N ARG A 258 -7.90 17.48 -10.16
CA ARG A 258 -7.28 18.43 -11.11
C ARG A 258 -8.21 18.78 -12.28
N GLY A 259 -9.01 17.82 -12.75
CA GLY A 259 -9.96 18.05 -13.84
C GLY A 259 -11.16 18.94 -13.47
N ALA A 260 -11.57 18.96 -12.20
CA ALA A 260 -12.72 19.75 -11.74
C ALA A 260 -12.44 21.27 -11.58
N GLY A 261 -11.18 21.71 -11.70
CA GLY A 261 -10.78 23.12 -11.49
C GLY A 261 -10.60 23.97 -12.76
N GLY A 262 -10.85 23.42 -13.95
CA GLY A 262 -10.51 24.04 -15.25
C GLY A 262 -11.67 24.72 -15.98
N GLY A 263 -12.74 25.11 -15.29
CA GLY A 263 -13.91 25.78 -15.88
C GLY A 263 -14.04 27.22 -15.39
N GLY A 264 -13.21 28.13 -15.87
CA GLY A 264 -13.28 29.53 -15.52
C GLY A 264 -12.38 30.37 -16.41
N GLY A 265 -12.91 30.84 -17.54
CA GLY A 265 -12.18 31.69 -18.48
C GLY A 265 -12.88 31.87 -19.82
N ALA A 266 -14.14 32.30 -19.80
CA ALA A 266 -14.78 32.96 -20.94
C ALA A 266 -15.44 34.24 -20.39
N GLY A 267 -14.91 35.38 -20.82
CA GLY A 267 -15.31 36.74 -20.45
C GLY A 267 -14.37 37.71 -21.13
#